data_AF-A0A8J3SXR6-F1
#
_entry.id   AF-A0A8J3SXR6-F1
#
_cell.length_a   1.000
_cell.length_b   1.000
_cell.length_c   1.000
_cell.angle_alpha   90.00
_cell.angle_beta   90.00
_cell.angle_gamma   90.00
#
_symmetry.space_group_name_H-M   'P 1'
#
loop_
_entity.id
_entity.type
_entity.pdbx_description
1 polymer ?
#
loop_
_entity_poly.entity_id
_entity_poly.type
_entity_poly.pdbx_seq_one_letter_code
_entity_poly.pdbx_strand_id
1 'polypeptide(L)'
;MDQSSGSFPADDFPLSPGEAHRYQALGELALGAAMAEALARHNHHELAAVHNRAADAYRRLAEAETDHAAQAEYRRLEQWHRSCAVVEEQLATEADRRLPGPG
;
A
#
# COMPACT_ATOMS: atom_id res chain seq x y z
N MET A 1 -27.94 22.83 -22.44
CA MET A 1 -26.56 22.79 -21.90
C MET A 1 -26.38 21.38 -21.38
N ASP A 2 -25.75 20.54 -22.19
CA ASP A 2 -25.52 19.13 -21.88
C ASP A 2 -24.22 19.04 -21.08
N GLN A 3 -24.31 18.66 -19.81
CA GLN A 3 -23.14 18.36 -19.00
C GLN A 3 -22.82 16.88 -19.22
N SER A 4 -22.04 16.61 -20.27
CA SER A 4 -21.39 15.32 -20.43
C SER A 4 -20.38 15.16 -19.29
N SER A 5 -20.83 14.52 -18.22
CA SER A 5 -19.97 13.98 -17.17
C SER A 5 -18.94 13.07 -17.83
N GLY A 6 -17.72 13.58 -17.99
CA GLY A 6 -16.57 12.78 -18.39
C GLY A 6 -16.28 11.76 -17.31
N SER A 7 -16.93 10.61 -17.41
CA SER A 7 -16.53 9.39 -16.72
C SER A 7 -15.13 9.06 -17.21
N PHE A 8 -14.14 9.14 -16.32
CA PHE A 8 -12.82 8.57 -16.61
C PHE A 8 -13.02 7.05 -16.70
N PRO A 9 -12.75 6.43 -17.87
CA PRO A 9 -12.87 4.98 -17.96
C PRO A 9 -11.78 4.38 -17.08
N ALA A 10 -12.21 3.74 -16.00
CA ALA A 10 -11.43 2.70 -15.37
C ALA A 10 -11.39 1.52 -16.36
N ASP A 11 -10.18 1.05 -16.65
CA ASP A 11 -9.84 -0.09 -17.51
C ASP A 11 -9.77 0.17 -19.02
N ASP A 12 -8.55 0.04 -19.58
CA ASP A 12 -8.19 -0.42 -20.94
C ASP A 12 -6.94 0.24 -21.57
N PHE A 13 -5.89 0.47 -20.80
CA PHE A 13 -4.54 0.47 -21.39
C PHE A 13 -3.83 -0.82 -20.97
N PRO A 14 -3.74 -1.83 -21.86
CA PRO A 14 -2.91 -2.99 -21.58
C PRO A 14 -1.47 -2.49 -21.49
N LEU A 15 -0.99 -2.32 -20.26
CA LEU A 15 0.40 -1.98 -20.01
C LEU A 15 1.24 -3.07 -20.65
N SER A 16 2.15 -2.68 -21.54
CA SER A 16 3.15 -3.63 -22.02
C SER A 16 3.91 -4.20 -20.80
N PRO A 17 4.45 -5.42 -20.86
CA PRO A 17 5.18 -6.01 -19.73
C PRO A 17 6.28 -5.08 -19.16
N GLY A 18 6.92 -4.29 -20.03
CA GLY A 18 7.94 -3.30 -19.63
C GLY A 18 7.39 -2.00 -19.02
N GLU A 19 6.10 -1.70 -19.22
CA GLU A 19 5.39 -0.61 -18.52
C GLU A 19 4.85 -1.09 -17.18
N ALA A 20 4.26 -2.29 -17.12
CA ALA A 20 3.82 -2.92 -15.88
C ALA A 20 4.98 -3.03 -14.87
N HIS A 21 6.16 -3.47 -15.33
CA HIS A 21 7.37 -3.54 -14.51
C HIS A 21 7.83 -2.15 -14.01
N ARG A 22 7.70 -1.10 -14.83
CA ARG A 22 8.03 0.27 -14.42
C ARG A 22 7.02 0.84 -13.42
N TYR A 23 5.73 0.58 -13.60
CA TYR A 23 4.70 0.99 -12.64
C TYR A 23 4.85 0.28 -11.30
N GLN A 24 5.23 -1.00 -11.29
CA GLN A 24 5.57 -1.73 -10.08
C GLN A 24 6.77 -1.11 -9.35
N ALA A 25 7.88 -0.84 -10.07
CA ALA A 25 9.07 -0.24 -9.49
C ALA A 25 8.80 1.18 -8.92
N LEU A 26 7.98 1.99 -9.59
CA LEU A 26 7.56 3.29 -9.07
C LEU A 26 6.68 3.17 -7.83
N GLY A 27 5.79 2.17 -7.79
CA GLY A 27 4.98 1.85 -6.62
C GLY A 27 5.82 1.44 -5.41
N GLU A 28 6.83 0.59 -5.61
CA GLU A 28 7.78 0.16 -4.58
C GLU A 28 8.62 1.34 -4.05
N LEU A 29 9.10 2.23 -4.93
CA LEU A 29 9.82 3.45 -4.53
C LEU A 29 8.95 4.41 -3.71
N ALA A 30 7.71 4.66 -4.16
CA ALA A 30 6.77 5.53 -3.45
C ALA A 30 6.41 4.96 -2.08
N LEU A 31 6.23 3.63 -1.99
CA LEU A 31 5.98 2.94 -0.74
C LEU A 31 7.17 3.08 0.23
N GLY A 32 8.38 2.83 -0.26
CA GLY A 32 9.60 2.97 0.54
C GLY A 32 9.80 4.39 1.08
N ALA A 33 9.53 5.41 0.25
CA ALA A 33 9.57 6.81 0.68
C ALA A 33 8.54 7.12 1.79
N ALA A 34 7.31 6.63 1.65
CA ALA A 34 6.27 6.83 2.65
C ALA A 34 6.60 6.12 3.98
N MET A 35 7.19 4.91 3.93
CA MET A 35 7.67 4.21 5.14
C MET A 35 8.79 4.99 5.83
N ALA A 36 9.77 5.48 5.07
CA ALA A 36 10.88 6.24 5.61
C ALA A 36 10.41 7.55 6.27
N GLU A 37 9.47 8.26 5.66
CA GLU A 37 8.88 9.49 6.21
C GLU A 37 8.13 9.21 7.52
N ALA A 38 7.31 8.15 7.55
CA ALA A 38 6.54 7.79 8.74
C ALA A 38 7.44 7.29 9.89
N LEU A 39 8.49 6.52 9.59
CA LEU A 39 9.55 6.15 10.55
C LEU A 39 10.27 7.38 11.11
N ALA A 40 10.64 8.33 10.24
CA ALA A 40 11.32 9.57 10.65
C ALA A 40 10.45 10.45 11.54
N ARG A 41 9.11 10.39 11.39
CA ARG A 41 8.15 11.09 12.24
C ARG A 41 7.73 10.32 13.49
N HIS A 42 8.22 9.10 13.68
CA HIS A 42 7.76 8.18 14.73
C HIS A 42 6.22 8.04 14.77
N ASN A 43 5.58 8.15 13.60
CA ASN A 43 4.12 8.13 13.50
C ASN A 43 3.62 6.72 13.16
N HIS A 44 3.37 5.93 14.20
CA HIS A 44 2.92 4.54 14.08
C HIS A 44 1.59 4.40 13.33
N HIS A 45 0.67 5.36 13.45
CA HIS A 45 -0.60 5.38 12.69
C HIS A 45 -0.34 5.54 11.19
N GLU A 46 0.56 6.45 10.80
CA GLU A 46 0.96 6.60 9.41
C GLU A 46 1.67 5.35 8.88
N LEU A 47 2.52 4.71 9.68
CA LEU A 47 3.17 3.44 9.32
C LEU A 47 2.15 2.33 9.08
N ALA A 48 1.17 2.17 9.95
CA ALA A 48 0.10 1.19 9.79
C ALA A 48 -0.69 1.41 8.49
N ALA A 49 -1.01 2.68 8.17
CA ALA A 49 -1.69 3.05 6.94
C ALA A 49 -0.84 2.73 5.69
N VAL A 50 0.47 2.99 5.74
CA VAL A 50 1.40 2.70 4.64
C VAL A 50 1.52 1.19 4.40
N HIS A 51 1.67 0.38 5.46
CA HIS A 51 1.65 -1.08 5.34
C HIS A 51 0.33 -1.60 4.77
N ASN A 52 -0.82 -1.05 5.16
CA ASN A 52 -2.11 -1.44 4.58
C ASN A 52 -2.20 -1.14 3.07
N ARG A 53 -1.72 0.04 2.62
CA ARG A 53 -1.67 0.38 1.19
C ARG A 53 -0.74 -0.55 0.41
N ALA A 54 0.40 -0.92 1.00
CA ALA A 54 1.32 -1.90 0.41
C ALA A 54 0.64 -3.27 0.23
N ALA A 55 -0.05 -3.74 1.27
CA ALA A 55 -0.79 -4.99 1.20
C ALA A 55 -1.85 -4.95 0.09
N ASP A 56 -2.59 -3.85 -0.04
CA ASP A 56 -3.57 -3.67 -1.11
C ASP A 56 -2.93 -3.64 -2.51
N ALA A 57 -1.72 -3.11 -2.64
CA ALA A 57 -0.98 -3.14 -3.90
C ALA A 57 -0.56 -4.57 -4.26
N TYR A 58 0.05 -5.30 -3.32
CA TYR A 58 0.45 -6.69 -3.55
C TYR A 58 -0.74 -7.62 -3.79
N ARG A 59 -1.89 -7.37 -3.16
CA ARG A 59 -3.13 -8.08 -3.46
C ARG A 59 -3.54 -7.92 -4.92
N ARG A 60 -3.53 -6.68 -5.44
CA ARG A 60 -3.85 -6.40 -6.86
C ARG A 60 -2.83 -7.01 -7.81
N LEU A 61 -1.54 -6.98 -7.47
CA LEU A 61 -0.50 -7.65 -8.24
C LEU A 61 -0.73 -9.17 -8.27
N ALA A 62 -1.08 -9.79 -7.15
CA ALA A 62 -1.40 -11.21 -7.09
C ALA A 62 -2.66 -11.57 -7.91
N GLU A 63 -3.65 -10.67 -7.96
CA GLU A 63 -4.88 -10.85 -8.76
C GLU A 63 -4.63 -10.70 -10.27
N ALA A 64 -3.66 -9.86 -10.66
CA ALA A 64 -3.29 -9.63 -12.06
C ALA A 64 -2.23 -10.63 -12.59
N GLU A 65 -1.53 -11.34 -11.70
CA GLU A 65 -0.46 -12.25 -12.05
C GLU A 65 -0.97 -13.63 -12.52
N THR A 66 -0.35 -14.15 -13.58
CA THR A 66 -0.68 -15.46 -14.18
C THR A 66 0.34 -16.53 -13.82
N ASP A 67 1.57 -16.14 -13.47
CA ASP A 67 2.56 -17.06 -12.93
C ASP A 67 2.27 -17.41 -11.47
N HIS A 68 2.04 -18.69 -11.18
CA HIS A 68 1.67 -19.15 -9.83
C HIS A 68 2.76 -18.89 -8.79
N ALA A 69 4.04 -18.90 -9.17
CA ALA A 69 5.13 -18.66 -8.23
C ALA A 69 5.20 -17.18 -7.82
N ALA A 70 5.12 -16.27 -8.79
CA ALA A 70 5.06 -14.83 -8.56
C ALA A 70 3.77 -14.43 -7.82
N GLN A 71 2.62 -15.01 -8.19
CA GLN A 71 1.36 -14.82 -7.48
C GLN A 71 1.48 -15.23 -5.99
N ALA A 72 2.11 -16.37 -5.70
CA ALA A 72 2.31 -16.82 -4.32
C ALA A 72 3.23 -15.88 -3.53
N GLU A 73 4.26 -15.31 -4.18
CA GLU A 73 5.13 -14.32 -3.56
C GLU A 73 4.37 -13.03 -3.22
N TYR A 74 3.56 -12.51 -4.14
CA TYR A 74 2.74 -11.32 -3.88
C TYR A 74 1.73 -11.57 -2.75
N ARG A 75 1.14 -12.77 -2.63
CA ARG A 75 0.29 -13.13 -1.48
C ARG A 75 1.07 -13.17 -0.16
N ARG A 76 2.31 -13.66 -0.18
CA ARG A 76 3.19 -13.62 1.01
C ARG A 76 3.49 -12.19 1.43
N LEU A 77 3.82 -11.32 0.49
CA LEU A 77 4.09 -9.90 0.74
C LEU A 77 2.84 -9.17 1.25
N GLU A 78 1.68 -9.40 0.65
CA GLU A 78 0.38 -8.92 1.14
C GLU A 78 0.21 -9.27 2.63
N GLN A 79 0.36 -10.55 2.97
CA GLN A 79 0.14 -11.03 4.34
C GLN A 79 1.18 -10.48 5.33
N TRP A 80 2.44 -10.36 4.91
CA TRP A 80 3.48 -9.74 5.71
C TRP A 80 3.14 -8.28 6.03
N HIS A 81 2.78 -7.48 5.02
CA HIS A 81 2.40 -6.09 5.23
C HIS A 81 1.15 -5.95 6.10
N ARG A 82 0.13 -6.82 5.96
CA ARG A 82 -1.02 -6.83 6.88
C ARG A 82 -0.61 -7.07 8.33
N SER A 83 0.34 -7.98 8.54
CA SER A 83 0.83 -8.31 9.88
C SER A 83 1.57 -7.13 10.50
N CYS A 84 2.42 -6.45 9.72
CA CYS A 84 3.08 -5.21 10.14
C CYS A 84 2.06 -4.13 10.50
N ALA A 85 1.03 -3.91 9.67
CA ALA A 85 0.00 -2.90 9.94
C ALA A 85 -0.71 -3.13 11.28
N VAL A 86 -1.01 -4.38 11.62
CA VAL A 86 -1.62 -4.73 12.92
C VAL A 86 -0.69 -4.38 14.09
N VAL A 87 0.59 -4.70 13.98
CA VAL A 87 1.57 -4.39 15.03
C VAL A 87 1.72 -2.88 15.20
N GLU A 88 1.87 -2.13 14.10
CA GLU A 88 1.99 -0.68 14.13
C GLU A 88 0.75 -0.01 14.73
N GLU A 89 -0.46 -0.48 14.41
CA GLU A 89 -1.72 0.02 15.00
C GLU A 89 -1.78 -0.23 16.51
N GLN A 90 -1.33 -1.41 16.97
CA GLN A 90 -1.26 -1.73 18.39
C GLN A 90 -0.25 -0.85 19.13
N LEU A 91 0.92 -0.61 18.52
CA LEU A 91 1.94 0.30 19.05
C LEU A 91 1.41 1.73 19.12
N ALA A 92 0.72 2.20 18.08
CA ALA A 92 0.11 3.51 18.03
C ALA A 92 -0.94 3.68 19.15
N THR A 93 -1.85 2.71 19.28
CA THR A 93 -2.88 2.69 20.32
C THR A 93 -2.27 2.72 21.72
N GLU A 94 -1.20 1.95 21.94
CA GLU A 94 -0.52 1.93 23.24
C GLU A 94 0.23 3.22 23.52
N ALA A 95 0.85 3.84 22.50
CA ALA A 95 1.48 5.14 22.61
C ALA A 95 0.45 6.23 23.00
N ASP A 96 -0.71 6.26 22.34
CA ASP A 96 -1.80 7.19 22.63
C ASP A 96 -2.32 7.02 24.08
N ARG A 97 -2.39 5.78 24.57
CA ARG A 97 -2.79 5.50 25.96
C ARG A 97 -1.79 5.98 26.99
N ARG A 98 -0.49 5.87 26.70
CA ARG A 98 0.59 6.23 27.63
C ARG A 98 0.91 7.72 27.62
N LEU A 99 0.63 8.38 26.51
CA LEU A 99 0.83 9.81 26.31
C LEU A 99 -0.49 10.46 25.92
N PRO A 100 -1.52 10.45 26.79
CA PRO A 100 -2.69 11.27 26.53
C PRO A 100 -2.21 12.72 26.40
N GLY A 101 -2.53 13.36 25.27
CA GLY A 101 -2.11 14.73 24.99
C GLY A 101 -2.45 15.68 26.16
N PRO A 102 -1.76 16.83 26.28
CA PRO A 102 -2.07 17.79 27.33
C PRO A 102 -3.54 18.20 27.19
N GLY A 103 -4.33 17.88 28.21
CA GLY A 103 -5.74 18.26 28.31
C GLY A 103 -5.94 19.77 28.42
#